data_AF-A0A7Y5DGZ6-F1
#
_entry.id   AF-A0A7Y5DGZ6-F1
#
_cell.length_a   1.000
_cell.length_b   1.000
_cell.length_c   1.000
_cell.angle_alpha   90.00
_cell.angle_beta   90.00
_cell.angle_gamma   90.00
#
_symmetry.space_group_name_H-M   'P 1'
#
loop_
_entity.id
_entity.type
_entity.pdbx_description
1 polymer ?
#
loop_
_entity_poly.entity_id
_entity_poly.type
_entity_poly.pdbx_seq_one_letter_code
_entity_poly.pdbx_strand_id
1 'polypeptide(L)'
;MNTNLFRLSLNLLRRDWRAGEWRVLLLALVLAVGSLATVGLFADRVRQALQQQAQSLIGADLRITSTRPLPDRYRELAKVRGLQTVLSLTFPSMVLFGDQSLLSEIQAVETGYPLRGKIAIEESSVR
;
A
#
# COMPACT_ATOMS: atom_id res chain seq x y z
N MET A 1 -13.18 22.00 -53.22
CA MET A 1 -12.66 21.11 -52.16
C MET A 1 -13.35 19.77 -52.30
N ASN A 2 -12.64 18.73 -52.73
CA ASN A 2 -13.20 17.49 -53.29
C ASN A 2 -13.95 16.64 -52.24
N THR A 3 -15.25 16.91 -52.06
CA THR A 3 -16.17 16.10 -51.24
C THR A 3 -16.27 14.65 -51.72
N ASN A 4 -16.02 14.39 -53.00
CA ASN A 4 -15.99 13.04 -53.57
C ASN A 4 -14.81 12.19 -53.07
N LEU A 5 -13.65 12.79 -52.76
CA LEU A 5 -12.52 12.04 -52.20
C LEU A 5 -12.83 11.54 -50.79
N PHE A 6 -13.47 12.38 -49.97
CA PHE A 6 -13.90 12.02 -48.61
C PHE A 6 -14.98 10.92 -48.63
N ARG A 7 -15.89 10.96 -49.62
CA ARG A 7 -16.88 9.91 -49.84
C ARG A 7 -16.26 8.59 -50.31
N LEU A 8 -15.22 8.66 -51.14
CA LEU A 8 -14.51 7.49 -51.66
C LEU A 8 -13.71 6.80 -50.55
N SER A 9 -12.95 7.56 -49.76
CA SER A 9 -12.20 7.03 -48.61
C SER A 9 -13.14 6.43 -47.56
N LEU A 10 -14.29 7.06 -47.27
CA LEU A 10 -15.28 6.53 -46.35
C LEU A 10 -15.93 5.23 -46.86
N ASN A 11 -16.19 5.10 -48.17
CA ASN A 11 -16.73 3.88 -48.76
C ASN A 11 -15.72 2.73 -48.78
N LEU A 12 -14.44 3.02 -49.04
CA LEU A 12 -13.36 2.03 -48.96
C LEU A 12 -13.21 1.53 -47.52
N LEU A 13 -13.17 2.44 -46.55
CA LEU A 13 -13.08 2.10 -45.12
C LEU A 13 -14.28 1.26 -44.65
N ARG A 14 -15.49 1.57 -45.14
CA ARG A 14 -16.72 0.82 -44.85
C ARG A 14 -16.77 -0.56 -45.50
N ARG A 15 -16.08 -0.75 -46.63
CA ARG A 15 -15.95 -2.05 -47.30
C ARG A 15 -14.91 -2.91 -46.59
N ASP A 16 -13.78 -2.34 -46.22
CA ASP A 16 -12.73 -3.04 -45.48
C ASP A 16 -13.22 -3.43 -44.07
N TRP A 17 -14.10 -2.64 -43.46
CA TRP A 17 -14.80 -2.96 -42.21
C TRP A 17 -15.67 -4.24 -42.27
N ARG A 18 -16.08 -4.67 -43.48
CA ARG A 18 -16.86 -5.91 -43.69
C ARG A 18 -15.99 -7.14 -43.92
N ALA A 19 -14.68 -6.98 -44.14
CA ALA A 19 -13.75 -8.09 -44.06
C ALA A 19 -13.61 -8.47 -42.58
N GLY A 20 -13.84 -9.73 -42.23
CA GLY A 20 -13.95 -10.21 -40.83
C GLY A 20 -12.73 -9.94 -39.92
N GLU A 21 -11.63 -9.44 -40.49
CA GLU A 21 -10.35 -9.18 -39.83
C GLU A 21 -10.39 -8.00 -38.85
N TRP A 22 -11.19 -6.96 -39.10
CA TRP A 22 -11.28 -5.79 -38.20
C TRP A 22 -11.79 -6.14 -36.80
N ARG A 23 -12.68 -7.14 -36.68
CA ARG A 23 -13.18 -7.63 -35.39
C ARG A 23 -12.08 -8.27 -34.56
N VAL A 24 -11.13 -8.95 -35.20
CA VAL A 24 -10.00 -9.60 -34.53
C VAL A 24 -9.03 -8.55 -33.99
N LEU A 25 -8.74 -7.51 -34.77
CA LEU A 25 -7.91 -6.38 -34.33
C LEU A 25 -8.55 -5.63 -33.15
N LEU A 26 -9.87 -5.39 -33.21
CA LEU A 26 -10.60 -4.76 -32.12
C LEU A 26 -10.57 -5.62 -30.85
N LEU A 27 -10.79 -6.93 -30.96
CA LEU A 27 -10.69 -7.87 -29.84
C LEU A 27 -9.28 -7.89 -29.26
N ALA A 28 -8.25 -7.95 -30.09
CA ALA A 28 -6.86 -7.92 -29.65
C ALA A 28 -6.52 -6.62 -28.90
N LEU A 29 -6.99 -5.47 -29.39
CA LEU A 29 -6.79 -4.18 -28.73
C LEU A 29 -7.49 -4.11 -27.38
N VAL A 30 -8.76 -4.54 -27.32
CA VAL A 30 -9.53 -4.58 -26.06
C VAL A 30 -8.87 -5.52 -25.06
N LEU A 31 -8.41 -6.70 -25.50
CA LEU A 31 -7.66 -7.63 -24.66
C LEU A 31 -6.34 -7.04 -24.17
N ALA A 32 -5.58 -6.36 -25.03
CA ALA A 32 -4.31 -5.75 -24.66
C ALA A 32 -4.49 -4.64 -23.61
N VAL A 33 -5.40 -3.69 -23.88
CA VAL A 33 -5.66 -2.56 -22.96
C VAL A 33 -6.33 -3.05 -21.67
N GLY A 34 -7.27 -3.99 -21.78
CA GLY A 34 -7.94 -4.59 -20.63
C GLY A 34 -6.97 -5.36 -19.73
N SER A 35 -6.03 -6.11 -20.31
CA SER A 35 -4.97 -6.80 -19.57
C SER A 35 -4.07 -5.81 -18.83
N LEU A 36 -3.58 -4.77 -19.51
CA LEU A 36 -2.73 -3.75 -18.89
C LEU A 36 -3.45 -3.01 -17.74
N ALA A 37 -4.71 -2.64 -17.95
CA ALA A 37 -5.53 -2.00 -16.93
C ALA A 37 -5.78 -2.93 -15.73
N THR A 38 -6.04 -4.21 -15.97
CA THR A 38 -6.27 -5.20 -14.91
C THR A 38 -5.02 -5.38 -14.05
N VAL A 39 -3.84 -5.49 -14.68
CA VAL A 39 -2.56 -5.59 -13.96
C VAL A 39 -2.29 -4.31 -13.14
N GLY A 40 -2.56 -3.13 -13.71
CA GLY A 40 -2.43 -1.85 -13.00
C GLY A 40 -3.35 -1.77 -11.78
N LEU A 41 -4.64 -2.06 -11.95
CA LEU A 41 -5.63 -2.07 -10.87
C LEU A 41 -5.29 -3.11 -9.79
N PHE A 42 -4.77 -4.26 -10.19
CA PHE A 42 -4.32 -5.29 -9.26
C PHE A 42 -3.11 -4.82 -8.45
N ALA A 43 -2.10 -4.26 -9.10
CA ALA A 43 -0.91 -3.72 -8.44
C ALA A 43 -1.27 -2.61 -7.43
N ASP A 44 -2.19 -1.71 -7.80
CA ASP A 44 -2.70 -0.67 -6.91
C ASP A 44 -3.44 -1.25 -5.70
N ARG A 45 -4.28 -2.27 -5.91
CA ARG A 45 -4.97 -2.96 -4.81
C ARG A 45 -3.98 -3.66 -3.88
N VAL A 46 -2.98 -4.34 -4.42
CA VAL A 46 -1.92 -4.98 -3.61
C VAL A 46 -1.16 -3.93 -2.82
N ARG A 47 -0.77 -2.82 -3.47
CA ARG A 47 -0.08 -1.72 -2.80
C ARG A 47 -0.93 -1.11 -1.68
N GLN A 48 -2.23 -0.91 -1.90
CA GLN A 48 -3.15 -0.42 -0.88
C GLN A 48 -3.32 -1.41 0.28
N ALA A 49 -3.46 -2.70 0.00
CA ALA A 49 -3.56 -3.73 1.03
C ALA A 49 -2.29 -3.81 1.88
N LEU A 50 -1.12 -3.75 1.25
CA LEU A 50 0.17 -3.70 1.94
C LEU A 50 0.34 -2.41 2.76
N GLN A 51 -0.07 -1.26 2.24
CA GLN A 51 -0.05 0.01 2.97
C GLN A 51 -0.99 0.00 4.19
N GLN A 52 -2.18 -0.60 4.07
CA GLN A 52 -3.11 -0.75 5.19
C GLN A 52 -2.56 -1.68 6.28
N GLN A 53 -1.90 -2.77 5.89
CA GLN A 53 -1.19 -3.65 6.84
C GLN A 53 0.00 -2.94 7.48
N ALA A 54 0.80 -2.19 6.72
CA ALA A 54 1.90 -1.38 7.24
C ALA A 54 1.41 -0.31 8.24
N GLN A 55 0.27 0.34 8.00
CA GLN A 55 -0.31 1.31 8.94
C GLN A 55 -0.73 0.64 10.26
N SER A 56 -1.22 -0.60 10.23
CA SER A 56 -1.48 -1.38 11.45
C SER A 56 -0.20 -1.75 12.21
N LEU A 57 0.92 -1.93 11.50
CA LEU A 57 2.23 -2.14 12.11
C LEU A 57 2.80 -0.84 12.72
N ILE A 58 2.41 0.33 12.21
CA ILE A 58 2.82 1.63 12.73
C ILE A 58 2.09 1.98 14.04
N GLY A 59 0.88 1.44 14.26
CA GLY A 59 0.12 1.57 15.50
C GLY A 59 -0.47 2.97 15.77
N ALA A 60 -0.38 3.90 14.80
CA ALA A 60 -0.87 5.28 14.91
C ALA A 60 -1.12 5.92 13.53
N ASP A 61 -1.84 7.04 13.49
CA ASP A 61 -2.04 7.84 12.27
C ASP A 61 -0.73 8.54 11.82
N LEU A 62 0.14 8.89 12.76
CA LEU A 62 1.46 9.48 12.53
C LEU A 62 2.45 8.93 13.57
N ARG A 63 3.61 8.45 13.12
CA ARG A 63 4.72 8.01 13.97
C ARG A 63 5.95 8.85 13.70
N ILE A 64 6.49 9.48 14.74
CA ILE A 64 7.74 10.21 14.69
C ILE A 64 8.81 9.36 15.37
N THR A 65 9.80 8.92 14.62
CA THR A 65 10.94 8.15 15.15
C THR A 65 12.18 9.02 15.21
N SER A 66 12.97 8.84 16.26
CA SER A 66 14.25 9.53 16.44
C SER A 66 15.17 8.63 17.25
N THR A 67 16.44 8.58 16.87
CA THR A 67 17.49 7.89 17.64
C THR A 67 17.82 8.62 18.96
N ARG A 68 17.43 9.90 19.06
CA ARG A 68 17.60 10.75 20.24
C ARG A 68 16.25 11.04 20.90
N PRO A 69 16.20 11.30 22.22
CA PRO A 69 14.96 11.67 22.90
C PRO A 69 14.33 12.88 22.22
N LEU A 70 13.05 12.74 21.87
CA LEU A 70 12.28 13.81 21.25
C LEU A 70 12.03 14.92 22.27
N PRO A 71 12.19 16.21 21.90
CA PRO A 71 11.88 17.32 22.80
C PRO A 71 10.40 17.33 23.22
N ASP A 72 10.12 17.64 24.48
CA ASP A 72 8.76 17.64 25.05
C ASP A 72 7.78 18.57 24.33
N ARG A 73 8.29 19.60 23.63
CA ARG A 73 7.51 20.51 22.80
C ARG A 73 6.55 19.80 21.84
N TYR A 74 6.93 18.63 21.32
CA TYR A 74 6.08 17.87 20.40
C TYR A 74 4.85 17.30 21.11
N ARG A 75 5.02 16.82 22.36
CA ARG A 75 3.92 16.31 23.19
C ARG A 75 3.00 17.46 23.61
N GLU A 76 3.55 18.62 23.94
CA GLU A 76 2.76 19.82 24.27
C GLU A 76 1.93 20.29 23.07
N LEU A 77 2.55 20.43 21.89
CA LEU A 77 1.85 20.83 20.67
C LEU A 77 0.75 19.86 20.26
N ALA A 78 0.93 18.57 20.51
CA ALA A 78 -0.07 17.55 20.25
C ALA A 78 -1.24 17.65 21.24
N LYS A 79 -0.96 17.85 22.54
CA LYS A 79 -1.99 18.11 23.56
C LYS A 79 -2.82 19.35 23.23
N VAL A 80 -2.18 20.45 22.82
CA VAL A 80 -2.87 21.69 22.41
C VAL A 80 -3.80 21.46 21.21
N ARG A 81 -3.43 20.54 20.30
CA ARG A 81 -4.25 20.16 19.15
C ARG A 81 -5.30 19.08 19.45
N GLY A 82 -5.41 18.62 20.70
CA GLY A 82 -6.34 17.55 21.09
C GLY A 82 -5.99 16.17 20.52
N LEU A 83 -4.74 15.96 20.11
CA LEU A 83 -4.28 14.69 19.55
C LEU A 83 -3.90 13.72 20.67
N GLN A 84 -4.25 12.44 20.49
CA GLN A 84 -3.75 11.38 21.36
C GLN A 84 -2.30 11.06 21.02
N THR A 85 -1.45 10.97 22.03
CA THR A 85 -0.02 10.67 21.89
C THR A 85 0.38 9.53 22.80
N VAL A 86 1.22 8.64 22.30
CA VAL A 86 1.76 7.50 23.03
C VAL A 86 3.24 7.40 22.70
N LEU A 87 4.09 7.19 23.70
CA LEU A 87 5.51 6.92 23.50
C LEU A 87 5.75 5.42 23.33
N SER A 88 6.61 5.08 22.37
CA SER A 88 7.15 3.72 22.22
C SER A 88 8.66 3.79 22.05
N LEU A 89 9.38 2.93 22.75
CA LEU A 89 10.81 2.73 22.62
C LEU A 89 11.05 1.33 22.04
N THR A 90 11.93 1.25 21.05
CA THR A 90 12.29 -0.03 20.41
C THR A 90 13.80 -0.13 20.37
N PHE A 91 14.34 -1.24 20.87
CA PHE A 91 15.78 -1.50 20.83
C PHE A 91 16.07 -3.00 20.72
N PRO A 92 17.09 -3.41 19.96
CA PRO A 92 17.54 -4.80 19.93
C PRO A 92 18.20 -5.15 21.27
N SER A 93 17.90 -6.34 21.80
CA SER A 93 18.48 -6.88 23.01
C SER A 93 18.56 -8.41 22.95
N MET A 94 19.53 -9.00 23.65
CA MET A 94 19.64 -10.45 23.75
C MET A 94 18.77 -10.94 24.90
N VAL A 95 17.77 -11.75 24.61
CA VAL A 95 16.90 -12.38 25.60
C VAL A 95 17.45 -13.76 25.91
N LEU A 96 17.57 -14.07 27.20
CA LEU A 96 18.01 -15.39 27.67
C LEU A 96 16.84 -16.11 28.32
N PHE A 97 16.65 -17.37 27.94
CA PHE A 97 15.67 -18.27 28.55
C PHE A 97 16.30 -19.66 28.70
N GLY A 98 16.59 -20.05 29.96
CA GLY A 98 17.40 -21.25 30.23
C GLY A 98 18.79 -21.13 29.59
N ASP A 99 19.18 -22.14 28.81
CA ASP A 99 20.44 -22.18 28.06
C ASP A 99 20.34 -21.57 26.64
N GLN A 100 19.17 -21.04 26.26
CA GLN A 100 18.97 -20.43 24.95
C GLN A 100 19.15 -18.91 25.01
N SER A 101 19.91 -18.37 24.06
CA SER A 101 20.05 -16.93 23.84
C SER A 101 19.52 -16.57 22.46
N LEU A 102 18.65 -15.56 22.42
CA LEU A 102 18.01 -15.10 21.18
C LEU A 102 18.12 -13.58 21.08
N LEU A 103 18.72 -13.11 19.99
CA LEU A 103 18.68 -11.68 19.65
C LEU A 103 17.24 -11.31 19.27
N SER A 104 16.61 -10.49 20.10
CA SER A 104 15.21 -10.09 19.97
C SER A 104 15.09 -8.58 19.97
N GLU A 105 14.05 -8.05 19.32
CA GLU A 105 13.72 -6.64 19.39
C GLU A 105 12.74 -6.39 20.55
N ILE A 106 13.15 -5.60 21.54
CA ILE A 106 12.32 -5.24 22.68
C ILE A 106 11.58 -3.95 22.37
N GLN A 107 10.26 -3.99 22.44
CA GLN A 107 9.40 -2.83 22.30
C GLN A 107 8.75 -2.49 23.66
N ALA A 108 9.15 -1.37 24.25
CA ALA A 108 8.51 -0.81 25.43
C ALA A 108 7.48 0.26 24.99
N VAL A 109 6.24 0.13 25.44
CA VAL A 109 5.14 1.01 25.02
C VAL A 109 4.46 1.64 26.23
N GLU A 110 4.09 2.92 26.09
CA GLU A 110 3.30 3.64 27.08
C GLU A 110 1.84 3.16 27.04
N THR A 111 1.12 3.32 28.15
CA THR A 111 -0.29 2.95 28.27
C THR A 111 -1.13 3.63 27.18
N GLY A 112 -1.93 2.85 26.46
CA GLY A 112 -2.73 3.32 25.33
C GLY A 112 -2.17 3.00 23.96
N TYR A 113 -1.01 2.33 23.86
CA TYR A 113 -0.54 1.71 22.62
C TYR A 113 -1.36 0.44 22.28
N PRO A 114 -1.66 0.18 20.99
CA PRO A 114 -1.55 1.08 19.85
C PRO A 114 -2.74 2.06 19.79
N LEU A 115 -2.52 3.26 19.25
CA LEU A 115 -3.57 4.26 19.02
C LEU A 115 -4.52 3.86 17.89
N ARG A 116 -4.03 3.05 16.95
CA ARG A 116 -4.80 2.50 15.82
C ARG A 116 -4.50 1.00 15.66
N GLY A 117 -5.54 0.22 15.41
CA GLY A 117 -5.43 -1.22 15.24
C GLY A 117 -5.49 -1.99 16.55
N LYS A 118 -5.13 -3.28 16.51
CA LYS A 118 -5.09 -4.18 17.66
C LYS A 118 -3.84 -5.05 17.55
N ILE A 119 -3.21 -5.32 18.68
CA ILE A 119 -2.12 -6.30 18.75
C ILE A 119 -2.76 -7.67 19.00
N ALA A 120 -2.49 -8.61 18.10
CA ALA A 120 -2.74 -10.02 18.35
C ALA A 120 -1.42 -10.66 18.77
N ILE A 121 -1.41 -11.31 19.94
CA ILE A 121 -0.26 -12.07 20.41
C ILE A 121 -0.51 -13.50 19.95
N GLU A 122 0.33 -13.97 19.03
CA GLU A 122 0.34 -15.36 18.60
C GLU A 122 1.45 -16.08 19.37
N GLU A 123 1.10 -17.18 20.03
CA GLU A 123 2.05 -18.00 20.77
C GLU A 123 2.81 -18.87 19.77
N SER A 124 3.94 -18.36 19.27
CA SER A 124 4.84 -19.17 18.47
C SER A 124 5.74 -19.97 19.40
N SER A 125 5.55 -21.29 19.40
CA SER A 125 6.46 -22.22 20.08
C SER A 125 7.78 -22.23 19.32
N VAL A 126 8.70 -21.33 19.65
CA VAL A 126 10.10 -21.40 19.22
C VAL A 126 10.69 -22.66 19.87
N ARG A 127 10.85 -23.72 19.07
CA ARG A 127 11.57 -24.95 19.45
C ARG A 127 13.04 -24.82 19.10
#